data_AF-A0A8K1DAK7-F1
#
_entry.id   AF-A0A8K1DAK7-F1
#
_cell.length_a   1.000
_cell.length_b   1.000
_cell.length_c   1.000
_cell.angle_alpha   90.00
_cell.angle_beta   90.00
_cell.angle_gamma   90.00
#
_symmetry.space_group_name_H-M   'P 1'
#
loop_
_entity.id
_entity.type
_entity.pdbx_description
1 polymer ?
#
loop_
_entity_poly.entity_id
_entity_poly.type
_entity_poly.pdbx_seq_one_letter_code
_entity_poly.pdbx_strand_id
1 'polypeptide(L)'
;MGMSGRAFVGVGDGGEFIVELLDLFIQWDWSTYLADYGQPTCKYLRVNPTTALILLEKMRDTSRKNNGFAQFRKNERDKQKLIDTVAKQLRGLINSHHS
;
A
#
# COMPACT_ATOMS: atom_id res chain seq x y z
N MET A 1 37.48 25.29 18.13
CA MET A 1 36.09 25.18 18.63
C MET A 1 35.20 26.08 17.79
N GLY A 2 34.09 25.58 17.23
CA GLY A 2 33.19 26.43 16.44
C GLY A 2 32.14 25.69 15.60
N MET A 3 31.39 24.80 16.25
CA MET A 3 29.98 24.47 16.01
C MET A 3 29.52 24.10 14.58
N SER A 4 29.39 22.78 14.40
CA SER A 4 28.45 22.03 13.55
C SER A 4 27.48 22.84 12.69
N GLY A 5 27.69 22.76 11.37
CA GLY A 5 26.67 23.04 10.37
C GLY A 5 25.50 22.06 10.53
N ARG A 6 24.36 22.59 10.97
CA ARG A 6 23.08 21.87 11.04
C ARG A 6 22.68 21.45 9.62
N ALA A 7 22.39 20.16 9.47
CA ALA A 7 21.84 19.55 8.26
C ALA A 7 20.58 20.31 7.80
N PHE A 8 20.61 20.79 6.56
CA PHE A 8 19.39 21.15 5.84
C PHE A 8 18.73 19.86 5.38
N VAL A 9 17.77 19.36 6.16
CA VAL A 9 16.86 18.30 5.76
C VAL A 9 15.68 18.92 5.01
N GLY A 10 15.38 18.38 3.83
CA GLY A 10 14.01 17.97 3.50
C GLY A 10 13.17 18.90 2.62
N VAL A 11 13.49 18.98 1.33
CA VAL A 11 12.48 19.20 0.27
C VAL A 11 12.76 18.17 -0.82
N GLY A 12 12.05 17.04 -0.82
CA GLY A 12 12.29 16.00 -1.84
C GLY A 12 11.50 14.69 -1.74
N ASP A 13 10.82 14.40 -0.62
CA ASP A 13 10.36 13.03 -0.38
C ASP A 13 8.88 12.75 -0.73
N GLY A 14 8.07 13.78 -1.00
CA GLY A 14 6.61 13.61 -1.15
C GLY A 14 6.14 13.03 -2.50
N GLY A 15 6.88 13.27 -3.58
CA GLY A 15 6.50 12.81 -4.93
C GLY A 15 6.73 11.31 -5.13
N GLU A 16 7.87 10.81 -4.67
CA GLU A 16 8.26 9.40 -4.79
C GLU A 16 7.27 8.47 -4.09
N PHE A 17 6.72 8.88 -2.93
CA PHE A 17 5.68 8.11 -2.24
C PHE A 17 4.43 7.91 -3.11
N ILE A 18 3.96 8.95 -3.80
CA ILE A 18 2.77 8.85 -4.65
C ILE A 18 3.06 7.96 -5.84
N VAL A 19 4.26 8.03 -6.43
CA VAL A 19 4.66 7.18 -7.55
C VAL A 19 4.74 5.72 -7.13
N GLU A 20 5.40 5.40 -6.01
CA GLU A 20 5.49 4.04 -5.47
C GLU A 20 4.11 3.47 -5.14
N LEU A 21 3.27 4.27 -4.47
CA LEU A 21 1.90 3.88 -4.13
C LEU A 21 1.08 3.65 -5.41
N LEU A 22 1.16 4.55 -6.39
CA LEU A 22 0.44 4.41 -7.63
C LEU A 22 0.91 3.16 -8.41
N ASP A 23 2.22 2.93 -8.49
CA ASP A 23 2.81 1.76 -9.14
C ASP A 23 2.33 0.46 -8.49
N LEU A 24 2.32 0.37 -7.16
CA LEU A 24 1.79 -0.77 -6.42
C LEU A 24 0.31 -1.05 -6.75
N PHE A 25 -0.50 0.00 -6.86
CA PHE A 25 -1.93 -0.13 -7.17
C PHE A 25 -2.21 -0.40 -8.66
N ILE A 26 -1.35 0.08 -9.57
CA ILE A 26 -1.46 -0.19 -11.01
C ILE A 26 -0.99 -1.61 -11.33
N GLN A 27 0.19 -1.99 -10.84
CA GLN A 27 0.80 -3.31 -11.08
C GLN A 27 0.16 -4.42 -10.24
N TRP A 28 -0.51 -4.05 -9.14
CA TRP A 28 -1.18 -4.97 -8.22
C TRP A 28 -0.21 -5.93 -7.49
N ASP A 29 1.02 -5.47 -7.28
CA ASP A 29 2.15 -6.21 -6.69
C ASP A 29 2.09 -6.33 -5.16
N TRP A 30 0.89 -6.53 -4.61
CA TRP A 30 0.66 -6.64 -3.17
C TRP A 30 1.41 -7.80 -2.52
N SER A 31 1.57 -8.91 -3.23
CA SER A 31 2.32 -10.08 -2.74
C SER A 31 3.79 -9.72 -2.50
N THR A 32 4.42 -9.06 -3.47
CA THR A 32 5.80 -8.58 -3.38
C THR A 32 5.93 -7.54 -2.28
N TYR A 33 5.02 -6.56 -2.24
CA TYR A 33 5.01 -5.54 -1.20
C TYR A 33 4.96 -6.14 0.21
N LEU A 34 4.06 -7.09 0.46
CA LEU A 34 3.91 -7.71 1.77
C LEU A 34 5.06 -8.65 2.12
N ALA A 35 5.59 -9.40 1.15
CA ALA A 35 6.69 -10.34 1.37
C ALA A 35 8.01 -9.62 1.64
N ASP A 36 8.27 -8.55 0.91
CA ASP A 36 9.46 -7.74 1.11
C ASP A 36 9.28 -6.74 2.27
N TYR A 37 8.06 -6.43 2.72
CA TYR A 37 7.79 -5.38 3.72
C TYR A 37 8.78 -5.39 4.91
N GLY A 38 9.54 -4.29 5.05
CA GLY A 38 10.55 -4.15 6.10
C GLY A 38 11.97 -4.52 5.68
N GLN A 39 12.18 -5.03 4.46
CA GLN A 39 13.51 -5.24 3.89
C GLN A 39 14.11 -3.92 3.36
N PRO A 40 15.43 -3.73 3.46
CA PRO A 40 16.09 -2.55 2.89
C PRO A 40 16.05 -2.52 1.35
N THR A 41 15.72 -3.65 0.71
CA THR A 41 15.60 -3.79 -0.74
C THR A 41 14.16 -3.65 -1.25
N CYS A 42 13.19 -3.30 -0.39
CA CYS A 42 11.80 -3.13 -0.83
C CYS A 42 11.68 -2.08 -1.94
N LYS A 43 10.98 -2.44 -3.01
CA LYS A 43 10.60 -1.50 -4.07
C LYS A 43 9.64 -0.38 -3.59
N TYR A 44 8.83 -0.66 -2.58
CA TYR A 44 7.77 0.23 -2.06
C TYR A 44 8.04 0.64 -0.60
N LEU A 45 9.30 0.88 -0.25
CA LEU A 45 9.72 1.13 1.14
C LEU A 45 9.01 2.35 1.76
N ARG A 46 8.68 3.38 0.96
CA ARG A 46 8.04 4.60 1.48
C ARG A 46 6.53 4.46 1.55
N VAL A 47 5.95 3.39 1.00
CA VAL A 47 4.52 3.15 1.04
C VAL A 47 4.09 2.89 2.47
N ASN A 48 3.29 3.81 3.03
CA ASN A 48 2.72 3.63 4.35
C ASN A 48 1.58 2.58 4.30
N PRO A 49 1.63 1.50 5.10
CA PRO A 49 0.60 0.47 5.12
C PRO A 49 -0.78 1.04 5.49
N THR A 50 -0.83 2.13 6.27
CA THR A 50 -2.07 2.81 6.65
C THR A 50 -2.72 3.47 5.44
N THR A 51 -1.96 4.21 4.63
CA THR A 51 -2.48 4.86 3.42
C THR A 51 -2.87 3.83 2.37
N ALA A 52 -2.06 2.79 2.20
CA ALA A 52 -2.37 1.66 1.32
C ALA A 52 -3.69 0.99 1.73
N LEU A 53 -3.90 0.75 3.02
CA LEU A 53 -5.14 0.18 3.55
C LEU A 53 -6.36 1.06 3.22
N ILE A 54 -6.30 2.36 3.51
CA ILE A 54 -7.40 3.31 3.26
C ILE A 54 -7.80 3.29 1.77
N LEU A 55 -6.82 3.33 0.87
CA LEU A 55 -7.08 3.30 -0.57
C LEU A 55 -7.65 1.95 -1.03
N LEU A 56 -7.13 0.86 -0.48
CA LEU A 56 -7.57 -0.49 -0.79
C LEU A 56 -9.01 -0.76 -0.30
N GLU A 57 -9.39 -0.24 0.87
CA GLU A 57 -10.78 -0.23 1.34
C GLU A 57 -11.69 0.58 0.42
N LYS A 58 -11.22 1.74 -0.09
CA LYS A 58 -11.98 2.57 -1.03
C LYS A 58 -12.21 1.87 -2.39
N MET A 59 -11.23 1.10 -2.85
CA MET A 59 -11.34 0.24 -4.04
C MET A 59 -12.34 -0.91 -3.82
N ARG A 60 -12.32 -1.52 -2.63
CA ARG A 60 -13.28 -2.58 -2.24
C ARG A 60 -14.74 -2.11 -2.34
N ASP A 61 -15.04 -0.95 -1.77
CA ASP A 61 -16.39 -0.38 -1.75
C ASP A 61 -16.90 -0.03 -3.16
N THR A 62 -16.00 0.41 -4.04
CA THR A 62 -16.33 0.72 -5.44
C THR A 62 -16.72 -0.54 -6.22
N SER A 63 -16.01 -1.66 -6.05
CA SER A 63 -16.38 -2.93 -6.70
C SER A 63 -17.72 -3.49 -6.19
N ARG A 64 -18.04 -3.31 -4.90
CA ARG A 64 -19.31 -3.80 -4.31
C ARG A 64 -20.54 -3.11 -4.90
N LYS A 65 -20.40 -1.83 -5.28
CA LYS A 65 -21.46 -1.03 -5.92
C LYS A 65 -21.74 -1.44 -7.37
N ASN A 66 -20.84 -2.19 -8.00
CA ASN A 66 -20.98 -2.65 -9.39
C ASN A 66 -21.53 -4.09 -9.52
N ASN A 67 -21.99 -4.68 -8.40
CA ASN A 67 -22.37 -6.10 -8.27
C ASN A 67 -23.71 -6.48 -8.95
N GLY A 68 -24.28 -5.62 -9.79
CA GLY A 68 -25.54 -5.89 -10.52
C GLY A 68 -25.42 -6.91 -11.67
N PHE A 69 -24.21 -7.36 -12.02
CA PHE A 69 -23.96 -8.27 -13.15
C PHE A 69 -23.01 -9.44 -12.78
N ALA A 70 -23.19 -10.01 -11.58
CA ALA A 70 -22.20 -10.82 -10.85
C ALA A 70 -21.92 -12.26 -11.34
N GLN A 71 -22.24 -12.62 -12.59
CA GLN A 71 -22.04 -14.00 -13.07
C GLN A 71 -20.79 -14.23 -13.92
N PHE A 72 -20.12 -13.18 -14.44
CA PHE A 72 -19.18 -13.36 -15.55
C PHE A 72 -17.70 -13.06 -15.34
N ARG A 73 -17.20 -12.79 -14.13
CA ARG A 73 -15.75 -12.53 -13.98
C ARG A 73 -15.12 -13.26 -12.80
N LYS A 74 -14.54 -14.43 -13.10
CA LYS A 74 -13.61 -15.15 -12.21
C LYS A 74 -12.46 -14.24 -11.74
N ASN A 75 -12.00 -13.32 -12.61
CA ASN A 75 -11.01 -12.29 -12.28
C ASN A 75 -11.46 -11.30 -11.19
N GLU A 76 -12.74 -10.91 -11.17
CA GLU A 76 -13.24 -9.93 -10.21
C GLU A 76 -13.25 -10.54 -8.79
N ARG A 77 -13.69 -11.80 -8.69
CA ARG A 77 -13.71 -12.55 -7.42
C ARG A 77 -12.32 -12.74 -6.83
N ASP A 78 -11.34 -13.08 -7.67
CA ASP A 78 -9.95 -13.25 -7.23
C ASP A 78 -9.37 -11.92 -6.74
N LYS A 79 -9.62 -10.83 -7.48
CA LYS A 79 -9.27 -9.47 -7.08
C LYS A 79 -9.90 -9.08 -5.75
N GLN A 80 -11.19 -9.39 -5.52
CA GLN A 80 -11.83 -9.15 -4.23
C GLN A 80 -11.20 -9.94 -3.08
N LYS A 81 -10.87 -11.21 -3.30
CA LYS A 81 -10.19 -12.03 -2.27
C LYS A 81 -8.82 -11.47 -1.92
N LEU A 82 -8.07 -11.02 -2.93
CA LEU A 82 -6.77 -10.41 -2.73
C LEU A 82 -6.91 -9.11 -1.92
N ILE A 83 -7.86 -8.23 -2.25
CA ILE A 83 -8.16 -7.03 -1.47
C ILE A 83 -8.47 -7.40 -0.01
N ASP A 84 -9.36 -8.34 0.23
CA ASP A 84 -9.74 -8.73 1.60
C ASP A 84 -8.53 -9.26 2.39
N THR A 85 -7.73 -10.11 1.74
CA THR A 85 -6.52 -10.71 2.33
C THR A 85 -5.48 -9.64 2.64
N VAL A 86 -5.17 -8.76 1.69
CA VAL A 86 -4.20 -7.68 1.85
C VAL A 86 -4.65 -6.71 2.93
N ALA A 87 -5.93 -6.29 2.94
CA ALA A 87 -6.47 -5.41 3.98
C ALA A 87 -6.25 -5.98 5.38
N LYS A 88 -6.49 -7.28 5.56
CA LYS A 88 -6.28 -7.97 6.83
C LYS A 88 -4.80 -7.99 7.23
N GLN A 89 -3.91 -8.28 6.28
CA GLN A 89 -2.46 -8.26 6.54
C GLN A 89 -1.95 -6.86 6.87
N LEU A 90 -2.37 -5.83 6.13
CA LEU A 90 -2.02 -4.43 6.41
C LEU A 90 -2.48 -3.99 7.80
N ARG A 91 -3.72 -4.32 8.21
CA ARG A 91 -4.19 -4.06 9.58
C ARG A 91 -3.33 -4.73 10.63
N GLY A 92 -2.93 -5.99 10.39
CA GLY A 92 -2.03 -6.72 11.28
C GLY A 92 -0.67 -6.03 11.42
N LEU A 93 -0.09 -5.61 10.29
CA LEU A 93 1.18 -4.88 10.26
C LEU A 93 1.09 -3.54 11.03
N ILE A 94 0.05 -2.75 10.79
CA ILE A 94 -0.15 -1.45 11.47
C ILE A 94 -0.28 -1.64 12.99
N ASN A 95 -1.09 -2.61 13.42
CA ASN A 95 -1.27 -2.90 14.84
C ASN A 95 0.03 -3.41 15.50
N SER A 96 0.82 -4.21 14.78
CA SER A 96 2.08 -4.74 15.28
C SER A 96 3.18 -3.68 15.36
N HIS A 97 3.16 -2.66 14.50
CA HIS A 97 4.18 -1.59 14.47
C HIS A 97 3.96 -0.48 15.51
N HIS A 98 2.85 -0.54 16.25
CA HIS A 98 2.43 0.45 17.25
C HIS A 98 2.51 -0.09 18.70
N SER A 99 3.16 -1.23 18.93
CA SER A 99 3.43 -1.81 20.25
C SER A 99 4.88 -1.62 20.69
#